data_AF-A0A1I5MWE4-F1
#
_entry.id   AF-A0A1I5MWE4-F1
#
_cell.length_a   1.000
_cell.length_b   1.000
_cell.length_c   1.000
_cell.angle_alpha   90.00
_cell.angle_beta   90.00
_cell.angle_gamma   90.00
#
_symmetry.space_group_name_H-M   'P 1'
#
loop_
_entity.id
_entity.type
_entity.pdbx_description
1 polymer ?
#
loop_
_entity_poly.entity_id
_entity_poly.type
_entity_poly.pdbx_seq_one_letter_code
_entity_poly.pdbx_strand_id
1 'polypeptide(L)'
;MSKKYLLVCEGPTDILVIDKIAKNISENINDTIEIQELAPQRDATTYRYPSHGWEEVRKWCKVYGKNADTDDNPFAKLIQKRNWRALLKISNANGLIIQMDTDIIEYITDLIPRYNSSTGLTKNSRKQFAQKAILSWLGEEEIPNEIYLLLSTTSTETWILATHDRIENIFNDLPSDFDFEDINDVINRLFDLGYASYIDREGMKKLKKDLKIYKTYAQRITDNLEKVCSECEEANKICNFFSLD
;
A
#
# COMPACT_ATOMS: atom_id res chain seq x y z
N MET A 1 9.44 22.08 7.29
CA MET A 1 10.26 21.17 8.13
C MET A 1 10.68 20.02 7.22
N SER A 2 11.10 18.86 7.72
CA SER A 2 11.29 17.69 6.86
C SER A 2 10.67 16.50 7.58
N LYS A 3 9.72 15.85 6.92
CA LYS A 3 9.05 14.64 7.38
C LYS A 3 9.58 13.46 6.61
N LYS A 4 9.88 12.40 7.33
CA LYS A 4 10.43 11.19 6.76
C LYS A 4 9.60 10.00 7.20
N TYR A 5 9.03 9.28 6.25
CA TYR A 5 8.26 8.08 6.51
C TYR A 5 8.98 6.86 5.95
N LEU A 6 9.07 5.82 6.75
CA LEU A 6 9.56 4.52 6.31
C LEU A 6 8.42 3.77 5.61
N LEU A 7 8.70 3.05 4.53
CA LEU A 7 7.67 2.36 3.74
C LEU A 7 7.91 0.85 3.63
N VAL A 8 6.89 0.07 3.98
CA VAL A 8 6.77 -1.36 3.72
C VAL A 8 5.54 -1.56 2.84
N CYS A 9 5.67 -2.13 1.65
CA CYS A 9 4.57 -2.30 0.71
C CYS A 9 4.69 -3.60 -0.08
N GLU A 10 3.63 -3.98 -0.80
CA GLU A 10 3.61 -5.23 -1.55
C GLU A 10 4.59 -5.22 -2.72
N GLY A 11 4.62 -4.15 -3.51
CA GLY A 11 5.40 -4.11 -4.72
C GLY A 11 6.13 -2.79 -4.98
N PRO A 12 7.10 -2.80 -5.91
CA PRO A 12 7.80 -1.58 -6.31
C PRO A 12 6.92 -0.57 -7.04
N THR A 13 5.81 -1.00 -7.61
CA THR A 13 4.82 -0.11 -8.23
C THR A 13 4.13 0.76 -7.21
N ASP A 14 3.85 0.23 -6.02
CA ASP A 14 3.22 0.96 -4.92
C ASP A 14 4.17 2.01 -4.35
N ILE A 15 5.47 1.69 -4.24
CA ILE A 15 6.52 2.67 -3.91
C ILE A 15 6.45 3.87 -4.86
N LEU A 16 6.41 3.63 -6.18
CA LEU A 16 6.38 4.71 -7.15
C LEU A 16 5.14 5.61 -7.01
N VAL A 17 3.97 5.02 -6.77
CA VAL A 17 2.73 5.77 -6.60
C VAL A 17 2.77 6.59 -5.32
N ILE A 18 3.13 5.97 -4.19
CA ILE A 18 3.17 6.63 -2.88
C ILE A 18 4.23 7.74 -2.84
N ASP A 19 5.44 7.48 -3.34
CA ASP A 19 6.51 8.48 -3.43
C ASP A 19 6.12 9.67 -4.32
N LYS A 20 5.41 9.40 -5.42
CA LYS A 20 4.96 10.46 -6.33
C LYS A 20 3.88 11.34 -5.71
N ILE A 21 2.92 10.74 -4.99
CA ILE A 21 1.91 11.48 -4.22
C ILE A 21 2.57 12.33 -3.14
N ALA A 22 3.47 11.74 -2.34
CA ALA A 22 4.19 12.45 -1.28
C ALA A 22 4.96 13.68 -1.82
N LYS A 23 5.66 13.53 -2.95
CA LYS A 23 6.36 14.63 -3.62
C LYS A 23 5.42 15.72 -4.11
N ASN A 24 4.30 15.36 -4.73
CA ASN A 24 3.32 16.34 -5.20
C ASN A 24 2.74 17.16 -4.04
N ILE A 25 2.41 16.51 -2.92
CA ILE A 25 1.90 17.21 -1.73
C ILE A 25 2.99 18.09 -1.12
N SER A 26 4.22 17.57 -1.01
CA SER A 26 5.38 18.29 -0.50
C SER A 26 5.62 19.62 -1.24
N GLU A 27 5.47 19.63 -2.56
CA GLU A 27 5.55 20.83 -3.40
C GLU A 27 4.44 21.85 -3.10
N ASN A 28 3.27 21.40 -2.64
CA ASN A 28 2.10 22.23 -2.38
C ASN A 28 2.02 22.79 -0.94
N ILE A 29 2.62 22.12 0.05
CA ILE A 29 2.54 22.52 1.48
C ILE A 29 3.78 23.24 2.00
N ASN A 30 4.81 23.46 1.16
CA ASN A 30 6.10 24.04 1.56
C ASN A 30 6.78 23.30 2.73
N ASP A 31 6.59 21.98 2.77
CA ASP A 31 7.21 21.05 3.71
C ASP A 31 7.80 19.88 2.93
N THR A 32 8.91 19.28 3.37
CA THR A 32 9.53 18.15 2.66
C THR A 32 8.95 16.83 3.16
N ILE A 33 8.39 16.01 2.28
CA ILE A 33 7.96 14.65 2.61
C ILE A 33 8.86 13.65 1.89
N GLU A 34 9.65 12.90 2.66
CA GLU A 34 10.56 11.86 2.19
C GLU A 34 9.98 10.47 2.48
N ILE A 35 9.87 9.64 1.45
CA ILE A 35 9.55 8.22 1.58
C ILE A 35 10.84 7.40 1.49
N GLN A 36 11.17 6.68 2.56
CA GLN A 36 12.32 5.76 2.59
C GLN A 36 11.86 4.30 2.52
N GLU A 37 12.27 3.61 1.47
CA GLU A 37 11.96 2.20 1.22
C GLU A 37 12.60 1.27 2.28
N LEU A 38 11.77 0.53 3.03
CA LEU A 38 12.22 -0.56 3.90
C LEU A 38 11.99 -1.94 3.27
N ALA A 39 10.85 -2.14 2.59
CA ALA A 39 10.57 -3.36 1.86
C ALA A 39 9.51 -3.14 0.76
N PRO A 40 9.73 -3.64 -0.47
CA PRO A 40 10.97 -4.21 -0.97
C PRO A 40 12.09 -3.16 -1.11
N GLN A 41 13.34 -3.57 -0.91
CA GLN A 41 14.50 -2.70 -1.17
C GLN A 41 15.04 -2.94 -2.56
N ARG A 42 15.38 -1.85 -3.26
CA ARG A 42 16.09 -1.93 -4.53
C ARG A 42 17.52 -2.39 -4.31
N ASP A 43 17.92 -3.45 -5.01
CA ASP A 43 19.30 -3.92 -4.99
C ASP A 43 20.23 -2.85 -5.60
N ALA A 44 21.24 -2.41 -4.84
CA ALA A 44 22.12 -1.32 -5.23
C ALA A 44 23.05 -1.66 -6.40
N THR A 45 23.24 -2.95 -6.71
CA THR A 45 24.16 -3.40 -7.77
C THR A 45 23.47 -3.60 -9.10
N THR A 46 22.25 -4.15 -9.07
CA THR A 46 21.45 -4.49 -10.25
C THR A 46 20.36 -3.45 -10.54
N TYR A 47 20.08 -2.56 -9.57
CA TYR A 47 18.96 -1.61 -9.59
C TYR A 47 17.59 -2.28 -9.80
N ARG A 48 17.47 -3.56 -9.42
CA ARG A 48 16.23 -4.34 -9.51
C ARG A 48 15.64 -4.55 -8.13
N TYR A 49 14.32 -4.69 -8.07
CA TYR A 49 13.64 -5.12 -6.86
C TYR A 49 13.52 -6.65 -6.83
N PRO A 50 13.57 -7.26 -5.65
CA PRO A 50 13.21 -8.67 -5.49
C PRO A 50 11.71 -8.89 -5.78
N SER A 51 11.33 -10.14 -6.00
CA SER A 51 9.91 -10.52 -5.95
C SER A 51 9.39 -10.24 -4.54
N HIS A 52 8.26 -9.56 -4.44
CA HIS A 52 7.66 -9.15 -3.18
C HIS A 52 6.14 -9.13 -3.34
N GLY A 53 5.43 -9.28 -2.23
CA GLY A 53 3.97 -9.29 -2.16
C GLY A 53 3.51 -9.37 -0.70
N TRP A 54 2.21 -9.55 -0.46
CA TRP A 54 1.64 -9.59 0.89
C TRP A 54 2.35 -10.54 1.87
N GLU A 55 2.84 -11.70 1.41
CA GLU A 55 3.58 -12.64 2.28
C GLU A 55 4.89 -12.05 2.81
N GLU A 56 5.57 -11.22 2.01
CA GLU A 56 6.80 -10.54 2.41
C GLU A 56 6.51 -9.36 3.33
N VAL A 57 5.41 -8.62 3.12
CA VAL A 57 4.90 -7.62 4.08
C VAL A 57 4.64 -8.30 5.43
N ARG A 58 3.93 -9.43 5.43
CA ARG A 58 3.69 -10.25 6.62
C ARG A 58 4.98 -10.70 7.30
N LYS A 59 5.94 -11.25 6.54
CA LYS A 59 7.24 -11.68 7.07
C LYS A 59 7.98 -10.50 7.70
N TRP A 60 7.98 -9.34 7.04
CA TRP A 60 8.57 -8.13 7.57
C TRP A 60 7.93 -7.74 8.91
N CYS A 61 6.59 -7.67 8.98
CA CYS A 61 5.87 -7.34 10.20
C CYS A 61 6.22 -8.31 11.35
N LYS A 62 6.35 -9.61 11.08
CA LYS A 62 6.72 -10.59 12.10
C LYS A 62 8.17 -10.49 12.57
N VAL A 63 9.09 -10.09 11.68
CA VAL A 63 10.51 -9.94 12.02
C VAL A 63 10.76 -8.66 12.83
N TYR A 64 10.07 -7.58 12.48
CA TYR A 64 10.25 -6.24 13.06
C TYR A 64 9.18 -5.85 14.08
N GLY A 65 8.17 -6.69 14.26
CA GLY A 65 7.17 -6.60 15.31
C GLY A 65 7.77 -6.84 16.70
N LYS A 66 6.90 -6.99 17.69
CA LYS A 66 7.25 -7.18 19.10
C LYS A 66 8.08 -8.45 19.29
N ASN A 67 9.40 -8.31 19.16
CA ASN A 67 10.33 -9.20 19.81
C ASN A 67 10.15 -8.97 21.32
N ALA A 68 9.78 -10.04 22.02
CA ALA A 68 9.51 -10.07 23.46
C ALA A 68 10.47 -9.17 24.24
N ASP A 69 9.97 -8.59 25.34
CA ASP A 69 10.82 -8.08 26.41
C ASP A 69 11.89 -9.12 26.74
N THR A 70 13.08 -8.98 26.16
CA THR A 70 14.22 -9.80 26.50
C THR A 70 14.83 -9.17 27.73
N ASP A 71 14.19 -9.38 28.88
CA ASP A 71 14.85 -9.28 30.17
C ASP A 71 16.11 -10.17 30.10
N ASP A 72 17.27 -9.54 30.31
CA ASP A 72 18.58 -10.15 30.56
C ASP A 72 19.24 -11.08 29.51
N ASN A 73 19.05 -10.85 28.20
CA ASN A 73 19.87 -11.52 27.17
C ASN A 73 20.94 -10.59 26.55
N PRO A 74 22.25 -10.93 26.53
CA PRO A 74 23.29 -10.17 25.81
C PRO A 74 23.03 -10.00 24.29
N PHE A 75 22.23 -10.91 23.69
CA PHE A 75 21.76 -10.79 22.31
C PHE A 75 20.56 -9.85 22.12
N ALA A 76 19.96 -9.35 23.22
CA ALA A 76 18.87 -8.37 23.21
C ALA A 76 19.24 -7.10 22.43
N LYS A 77 20.52 -6.70 22.40
CA LYS A 77 20.98 -5.55 21.60
C LYS A 77 20.92 -5.79 20.08
N LEU A 78 21.04 -7.04 19.61
CA LEU A 78 20.88 -7.39 18.19
C LEU A 78 19.39 -7.54 17.83
N ILE A 79 18.59 -8.01 18.79
CA ILE A 79 17.12 -8.16 18.65
C ILE A 79 16.41 -6.79 18.73
N GLN A 80 16.89 -5.86 19.57
CA GLN A 80 16.44 -4.46 19.61
C GLN A 80 16.64 -3.74 18.26
N LYS A 81 17.61 -4.14 17.44
CA LYS A 81 17.78 -3.60 16.07
C LYS A 81 16.72 -4.09 15.09
N ARG A 82 15.96 -5.13 15.43
CA ARG A 82 14.86 -5.68 14.64
C ARG A 82 13.52 -5.33 15.28
N ASN A 83 13.35 -4.06 15.63
CA ASN A 83 12.09 -3.51 16.10
C ASN A 83 11.76 -2.29 15.23
N TRP A 84 10.55 -2.21 14.71
CA TRP A 84 10.11 -1.09 13.87
C TRP A 84 10.26 0.27 14.57
N ARG A 85 10.03 0.37 15.88
CA ARG A 85 10.26 1.59 16.67
C ARG A 85 11.74 1.97 16.72
N ALA A 86 12.63 0.97 16.81
CA ALA A 86 14.07 1.22 16.75
C ALA A 86 14.49 1.69 15.35
N LEU A 87 13.90 1.13 14.28
CA LEU A 87 14.13 1.59 12.91
C LEU A 87 13.72 3.05 12.72
N LEU A 88 12.58 3.47 13.27
CA LEU A 88 12.17 4.87 13.23
C LEU A 88 13.19 5.79 13.90
N LYS A 89 13.64 5.43 15.12
CA LYS A 89 14.64 6.21 15.86
C LYS A 89 15.99 6.27 15.13
N ILE A 90 16.48 5.16 14.60
CA ILE A 90 17.77 5.08 13.89
C ILE A 90 17.71 5.88 12.58
N SER A 91 16.58 5.83 11.88
CA SER A 91 16.40 6.51 10.59
C SER A 91 16.01 7.98 10.73
N ASN A 92 15.79 8.45 11.98
CA ASN A 92 15.19 9.74 12.30
C ASN A 92 13.89 9.98 11.50
N ALA A 93 13.02 8.97 11.50
CA ALA A 93 11.75 8.98 10.77
C ALA A 93 10.58 9.35 11.68
N ASN A 94 9.59 10.03 11.11
CA ASN A 94 8.37 10.48 11.76
C ASN A 94 7.32 9.37 11.87
N GLY A 95 7.37 8.37 10.98
CA GLY A 95 6.44 7.26 11.02
C GLY A 95 6.76 6.15 10.03
N LEU A 96 5.95 5.10 10.08
CA LEU A 96 6.01 3.90 9.25
C LEU A 96 4.68 3.76 8.50
N ILE A 97 4.76 3.71 7.18
CA ILE A 97 3.65 3.37 6.30
C ILE A 97 3.75 1.88 5.98
N ILE A 98 2.66 1.15 6.20
CA ILE A 98 2.52 -0.25 5.78
C ILE A 98 1.38 -0.31 4.76
N GLN A 99 1.72 -0.61 3.51
CA GLN A 99 0.75 -0.80 2.43
C GLN A 99 0.50 -2.29 2.20
N MET A 100 -0.77 -2.66 2.08
CA MET A 100 -1.21 -3.99 1.72
C MET A 100 -2.59 -3.92 1.04
N ASP A 101 -2.78 -4.70 -0.03
CA ASP A 101 -4.08 -4.83 -0.67
C ASP A 101 -5.01 -5.70 0.21
N THR A 102 -6.33 -5.47 0.15
CA THR A 102 -7.28 -6.22 0.98
C THR A 102 -7.99 -7.36 0.25
N ASP A 103 -7.67 -7.57 -1.01
CA ASP A 103 -8.13 -8.73 -1.79
C ASP A 103 -7.44 -10.04 -1.33
N ILE A 104 -6.28 -9.95 -0.69
CA ILE A 104 -5.52 -11.11 -0.21
C ILE A 104 -6.01 -11.71 1.12
N ILE A 105 -6.98 -11.10 1.79
CA ILE A 105 -7.34 -11.47 3.17
C ILE A 105 -7.83 -12.92 3.32
N GLU A 106 -8.39 -13.51 2.26
CA GLU A 106 -8.83 -14.90 2.26
C GLU A 106 -7.64 -15.89 2.36
N TYR A 107 -6.46 -15.45 1.93
CA TYR A 107 -5.22 -16.22 2.01
C TYR A 107 -4.52 -16.10 3.37
N ILE A 108 -4.94 -15.17 4.23
CA ILE A 108 -4.40 -15.02 5.58
C ILE A 108 -4.95 -16.14 6.48
N THR A 109 -4.09 -17.12 6.76
CA THR A 109 -4.47 -18.35 7.49
C THR A 109 -4.04 -18.37 8.94
N ASP A 110 -3.22 -17.42 9.37
CA ASP A 110 -2.58 -17.37 10.68
C ASP A 110 -3.21 -16.38 11.66
N LEU A 111 -4.32 -15.76 11.27
CA LEU A 111 -5.22 -15.02 12.17
C LEU A 111 -6.46 -15.87 12.46
N ILE A 112 -6.87 -15.92 13.73
CA ILE A 112 -8.04 -16.68 14.20
C ILE A 112 -9.05 -15.71 14.86
N PRO A 113 -10.34 -15.75 14.49
CA PRO A 113 -10.92 -16.59 13.44
C PRO A 113 -10.44 -16.16 12.04
N ARG A 114 -10.40 -17.12 11.11
CA ARG A 114 -10.10 -16.84 9.70
C ARG A 114 -11.18 -15.92 9.10
N TYR A 115 -10.82 -15.19 8.06
CA TYR A 115 -11.80 -14.39 7.32
C TYR A 115 -12.88 -15.31 6.76
N ASN A 116 -14.14 -14.91 6.93
CA ASN A 116 -15.27 -15.63 6.40
C ASN A 116 -15.97 -14.77 5.36
N SER A 117 -15.69 -15.05 4.08
CA SER A 117 -16.29 -14.32 2.95
C SER A 117 -17.80 -14.51 2.84
N SER A 118 -18.39 -15.51 3.51
CA SER A 118 -19.86 -15.63 3.58
C SER A 118 -20.51 -14.64 4.56
N THR A 119 -19.75 -14.04 5.47
CA THR A 119 -20.27 -13.09 6.48
C THR A 119 -19.59 -11.72 6.47
N GLY A 120 -18.41 -11.59 5.86
CA GLY A 120 -17.75 -10.32 5.53
C GLY A 120 -17.71 -10.14 4.02
N LEU A 121 -18.59 -9.30 3.48
CA LEU A 121 -18.63 -9.01 2.03
C LEU A 121 -18.22 -7.57 1.71
N THR A 122 -18.10 -6.70 2.71
CA THR A 122 -17.91 -5.27 2.49
C THR A 122 -16.42 -4.91 2.47
N LYS A 123 -16.03 -3.91 1.67
CA LYS A 123 -14.69 -3.31 1.71
C LYS A 123 -14.21 -2.98 3.13
N ASN A 124 -15.11 -2.48 3.97
CA ASN A 124 -14.79 -2.15 5.37
C ASN A 124 -14.44 -3.39 6.20
N SER A 125 -15.15 -4.50 6.02
CA SER A 125 -14.82 -5.75 6.70
C SER A 125 -13.45 -6.28 6.28
N ARG A 126 -13.08 -6.10 5.01
CA ARG A 126 -11.78 -6.47 4.45
C ARG A 126 -10.65 -5.64 5.05
N LYS A 127 -10.79 -4.30 5.03
CA LYS A 127 -9.85 -3.36 5.65
C LYS A 127 -9.67 -3.63 7.15
N GLN A 128 -10.76 -3.87 7.89
CA GLN A 128 -10.69 -4.21 9.31
C GLN A 128 -9.95 -5.53 9.58
N PHE A 129 -10.16 -6.54 8.73
CA PHE A 129 -9.45 -7.82 8.88
C PHE A 129 -7.95 -7.67 8.55
N ALA A 130 -7.62 -6.98 7.46
CA ALA A 130 -6.24 -6.67 7.08
C ALA A 130 -5.50 -5.89 8.18
N GLN A 131 -6.15 -4.87 8.76
CA GLN A 131 -5.63 -4.14 9.92
C GLN A 131 -5.34 -5.08 11.09
N LYS A 132 -6.30 -5.92 11.48
CA LYS A 132 -6.11 -6.89 12.58
C LYS A 132 -4.95 -7.85 12.30
N ALA A 133 -4.80 -8.30 11.06
CA ALA A 133 -3.70 -9.18 10.66
C ALA A 133 -2.36 -8.48 10.81
N ILE A 134 -2.22 -7.25 10.28
CA ILE A 134 -0.97 -6.46 10.40
C ILE A 134 -0.62 -6.20 11.87
N LEU A 135 -1.60 -5.76 12.69
CA LEU A 135 -1.39 -5.51 14.12
C LEU A 135 -0.97 -6.79 14.85
N SER A 136 -1.61 -7.92 14.56
CA SER A 136 -1.24 -9.22 15.12
C SER A 136 0.19 -9.62 14.73
N TRP A 137 0.59 -9.40 13.46
CA TRP A 137 1.95 -9.68 13.01
C TRP A 137 2.99 -8.75 13.65
N LEU A 138 2.63 -7.50 13.92
CA LEU A 138 3.48 -6.54 14.63
C LEU A 138 3.49 -6.77 16.15
N GLY A 139 2.55 -7.55 16.70
CA GLY A 139 2.37 -7.72 18.15
C GLY A 139 1.78 -6.49 18.84
N GLU A 140 0.99 -5.69 18.13
CA GLU A 140 0.28 -4.52 18.65
C GLU A 140 -1.21 -4.82 18.81
N GLU A 141 -1.87 -4.19 19.80
CA GLU A 141 -3.31 -4.34 20.03
C GLU A 141 -4.12 -3.28 19.26
N GLU A 142 -3.56 -2.08 19.15
CA GLU A 142 -4.14 -0.92 18.46
C GLU A 142 -3.09 -0.33 17.51
N ILE A 143 -3.52 0.47 16.53
CA ILE A 143 -2.59 1.15 15.61
C ILE A 143 -1.80 2.20 16.41
N PRO A 144 -0.46 2.07 16.52
CA PRO A 144 0.36 3.10 17.13
C PRO A 144 0.32 4.40 16.33
N ASN A 145 0.45 5.55 16.99
CA ASN A 145 0.41 6.87 16.34
C ASN A 145 1.45 7.04 15.23
N GLU A 146 2.58 6.35 15.33
CA GLU A 146 3.66 6.39 14.34
C GLU A 146 3.44 5.44 13.16
N ILE A 147 2.36 4.65 13.14
CA ILE A 147 2.04 3.74 12.06
C ILE A 147 0.83 4.25 11.28
N TYR A 148 1.01 4.32 9.96
CA TYR A 148 -0.08 4.52 9.01
C TYR A 148 -0.29 3.25 8.20
N LEU A 149 -1.51 2.71 8.21
CA LEU A 149 -1.88 1.56 7.40
C LEU A 149 -2.56 2.04 6.12
N LEU A 150 -1.94 1.77 4.97
CA LEU A 150 -2.51 2.04 3.67
C LEU A 150 -3.14 0.76 3.12
N LEU A 151 -4.46 0.65 3.21
CA LEU A 151 -5.20 -0.58 2.91
C LEU A 151 -6.04 -0.40 1.65
N SER A 152 -5.39 -0.51 0.49
CA SER A 152 -6.05 -0.45 -0.81
C SER A 152 -7.02 -1.62 -0.97
N THR A 153 -8.27 -1.34 -1.37
CA THR A 153 -9.32 -2.37 -1.38
C THR A 153 -8.96 -3.55 -2.30
N THR A 154 -8.53 -3.24 -3.51
CA THR A 154 -8.13 -4.25 -4.51
C THR A 154 -6.70 -4.02 -4.99
N SER A 155 -6.32 -2.78 -5.27
CA SER A 155 -4.95 -2.40 -5.69
C SER A 155 -4.83 -0.90 -5.88
N THR A 156 -3.59 -0.41 -5.97
CA THR A 156 -3.27 0.96 -6.43
C THR A 156 -3.70 1.23 -7.88
N GLU A 157 -3.99 0.20 -8.69
CA GLU A 157 -4.59 0.36 -10.03
C GLU A 157 -5.98 0.98 -9.99
N THR A 158 -6.71 0.83 -8.88
CA THR A 158 -7.99 1.50 -8.66
C THR A 158 -7.85 3.01 -8.83
N TRP A 159 -6.76 3.58 -8.32
CA TRP A 159 -6.50 5.02 -8.42
C TRP A 159 -6.14 5.45 -9.83
N ILE A 160 -5.55 4.56 -10.64
CA ILE A 160 -5.34 4.80 -12.07
C ILE A 160 -6.70 4.88 -12.78
N LEU A 161 -7.60 3.94 -12.49
CA LEU A 161 -8.94 3.90 -13.07
C LEU A 161 -9.75 5.14 -12.66
N ALA A 162 -9.63 5.61 -11.43
CA ALA A 162 -10.29 6.83 -10.92
C ALA A 162 -9.84 8.12 -11.62
N THR A 163 -8.76 8.11 -12.41
CA THR A 163 -8.39 9.27 -13.25
C THR A 163 -9.32 9.45 -14.45
N HIS A 164 -10.05 8.40 -14.85
CA HIS A 164 -10.95 8.40 -16.01
C HIS A 164 -12.32 8.98 -15.69
N ASP A 165 -13.02 9.52 -16.70
CA ASP A 165 -14.33 10.12 -16.48
C ASP A 165 -15.42 9.05 -16.32
N ARG A 166 -16.35 9.24 -15.37
CA ARG A 166 -17.46 8.32 -15.10
C ARG A 166 -18.38 8.09 -16.32
N ILE A 167 -18.30 8.96 -17.33
CA ILE A 167 -19.07 8.86 -18.58
C ILE A 167 -18.40 7.97 -19.65
N GLU A 168 -17.19 7.45 -19.39
CA GLU A 168 -16.51 6.56 -20.32
C GLU A 168 -17.27 5.23 -20.47
N ASN A 169 -17.29 4.70 -21.70
CA ASN A 169 -18.08 3.51 -22.03
C ASN A 169 -17.76 2.28 -21.16
N ILE A 170 -16.52 2.22 -20.66
CA ILE A 170 -16.06 1.17 -19.76
C ILE A 170 -16.74 1.19 -18.39
N PHE A 171 -17.64 2.14 -18.08
CA PHE A 171 -18.39 2.22 -16.83
C PHE A 171 -19.92 2.12 -17.03
N ASN A 172 -20.40 1.95 -18.27
CA ASN A 172 -21.83 1.98 -18.58
C ASN A 172 -22.64 0.85 -17.92
N ASP A 173 -21.98 -0.22 -17.48
CA ASP A 173 -22.57 -1.35 -16.77
C ASP A 173 -22.70 -1.11 -15.26
N LEU A 174 -22.07 -0.06 -14.73
CA LEU A 174 -22.09 0.29 -13.31
C LEU A 174 -23.20 1.31 -12.99
N PRO A 175 -23.72 1.33 -11.75
CA PRO A 175 -24.68 2.35 -11.32
C PRO A 175 -24.04 3.75 -11.32
N SER A 176 -24.79 4.82 -11.57
CA SER A 176 -24.23 6.18 -11.72
C SER A 176 -23.39 6.67 -10.53
N ASP A 177 -23.67 6.16 -9.33
CA ASP A 177 -23.03 6.47 -8.06
C ASP A 177 -22.07 5.36 -7.58
N PHE A 178 -21.54 4.54 -8.50
CA PHE A 178 -20.60 3.48 -8.15
C PHE A 178 -19.37 4.01 -7.40
N ASP A 179 -18.85 3.23 -6.46
CA ASP A 179 -17.57 3.49 -5.80
C ASP A 179 -16.43 2.82 -6.58
N PHE A 180 -15.39 3.56 -6.93
CA PHE A 180 -14.22 3.01 -7.64
C PHE A 180 -13.54 1.90 -6.82
N GLU A 181 -13.53 1.99 -5.49
CA GLU A 181 -12.94 0.98 -4.62
C GLU A 181 -13.76 -0.31 -4.52
N ASP A 182 -15.01 -0.32 -4.99
CA ASP A 182 -15.87 -1.50 -5.04
C ASP A 182 -15.87 -2.20 -6.43
N ILE A 183 -15.14 -1.66 -7.41
CA ILE A 183 -14.99 -2.29 -8.74
C ILE A 183 -14.09 -3.53 -8.61
N ASN A 184 -14.60 -4.68 -9.03
CA ASN A 184 -13.89 -5.97 -8.94
C ASN A 184 -13.03 -6.30 -10.17
N ASP A 185 -13.32 -5.71 -11.33
CA ASP A 185 -12.68 -5.99 -12.62
C ASP A 185 -11.81 -4.83 -13.12
N VAL A 186 -11.22 -4.07 -12.19
CA VAL A 186 -10.35 -2.89 -12.45
C VAL A 186 -9.34 -3.15 -13.57
N ILE A 187 -8.65 -4.28 -13.50
CA ILE A 187 -7.61 -4.65 -14.46
C ILE A 187 -8.18 -4.84 -15.88
N ASN A 188 -9.37 -5.43 -16.02
CA ASN A 188 -10.01 -5.60 -17.32
C ASN A 188 -10.43 -4.26 -17.91
N ARG A 189 -11.01 -3.36 -17.08
CA ARG A 189 -11.38 -2.01 -17.53
C ARG A 189 -10.16 -1.21 -17.98
N LEU A 190 -9.03 -1.32 -17.28
CA LEU A 190 -7.77 -0.72 -17.73
C LEU A 190 -7.30 -1.32 -19.07
N PHE A 191 -7.52 -2.60 -19.34
CA PHE A 191 -7.21 -3.16 -20.66
C PHE A 191 -8.07 -2.56 -21.78
N ASP A 192 -9.35 -2.35 -21.52
CA ASP A 192 -10.27 -1.76 -22.50
C ASP A 192 -9.94 -0.29 -22.78
N LEU A 193 -9.32 0.38 -21.80
CA LEU A 193 -8.73 1.72 -21.94
C LEU A 193 -7.36 1.73 -22.64
N GLY A 194 -6.84 0.56 -23.05
CA GLY A 194 -5.58 0.45 -23.78
C GLY A 194 -4.32 0.41 -22.92
N TYR A 195 -4.44 0.16 -21.61
CA TYR A 195 -3.27 0.04 -20.73
C TYR A 195 -2.44 -1.20 -21.09
N ALA A 196 -1.12 -1.07 -20.98
CA ALA A 196 -0.19 -2.10 -21.42
C ALA A 196 -0.35 -3.41 -20.63
N SER A 197 -0.55 -4.51 -21.35
CA SER A 197 -0.73 -5.86 -20.79
C SER A 197 0.28 -6.87 -21.32
N TYR A 198 0.41 -8.01 -20.64
CA TYR A 198 1.13 -9.19 -21.12
C TYR A 198 0.35 -10.47 -20.77
N ILE A 199 0.64 -11.57 -21.45
CA ILE A 199 0.12 -12.90 -21.09
C ILE A 199 1.19 -13.61 -20.26
N ASP A 200 0.82 -14.08 -19.08
CA ASP A 200 1.73 -14.86 -18.25
C ASP A 200 1.88 -16.32 -18.71
N ARG A 201 2.62 -17.12 -17.95
CA ARG A 201 2.86 -18.53 -18.30
C ARG A 201 1.60 -19.41 -18.21
N GLU A 202 0.58 -18.96 -17.49
CA GLU A 202 -0.69 -19.66 -17.29
C GLU A 202 -1.74 -19.23 -18.32
N GLY A 203 -1.38 -18.35 -19.26
CA GLY A 203 -2.30 -17.82 -20.27
C GLY A 203 -3.16 -16.67 -19.77
N MET A 204 -2.92 -16.17 -18.55
CA MET A 204 -3.70 -15.10 -17.95
C MET A 204 -3.18 -13.73 -18.39
N LYS A 205 -4.10 -12.85 -18.82
CA LYS A 205 -3.77 -11.47 -19.19
C LYS A 205 -3.56 -10.64 -17.92
N LYS A 206 -2.36 -10.08 -17.78
CA LYS A 206 -1.93 -9.27 -16.63
C LYS A 206 -1.50 -7.88 -17.07
N LEU A 207 -1.70 -6.90 -16.19
CA LEU A 207 -1.20 -5.54 -16.39
C LEU A 207 0.32 -5.55 -16.33
N LYS A 208 0.98 -4.85 -17.25
CA LYS A 208 2.43 -4.81 -17.32
C LYS A 208 2.99 -3.92 -16.20
N LYS A 209 3.53 -4.55 -15.16
CA LYS A 209 4.15 -3.91 -13.97
C LYS A 209 5.57 -3.37 -14.24
N ASP A 210 5.83 -2.83 -15.43
CA ASP A 210 7.10 -2.20 -15.77
C ASP A 210 7.24 -0.83 -15.11
N LEU A 211 8.34 -0.58 -14.41
CA LEU A 211 8.51 0.66 -13.63
C LEU A 211 8.55 1.93 -14.48
N LYS A 212 8.97 1.88 -15.74
CA LYS A 212 8.94 3.06 -16.61
C LYS A 212 7.50 3.40 -16.98
N ILE A 213 6.68 2.37 -17.24
CA ILE A 213 5.25 2.54 -17.51
C ILE A 213 4.54 3.06 -16.25
N TYR A 214 4.83 2.49 -15.09
CA TYR A 214 4.21 2.90 -13.83
C TYR A 214 4.57 4.31 -13.38
N LYS A 215 5.73 4.84 -13.77
CA LYS A 215 6.03 6.27 -13.58
C LYS A 215 5.01 7.16 -14.30
N THR A 216 4.59 6.78 -15.50
CA THR A 216 3.54 7.51 -16.25
C THR A 216 2.19 7.38 -15.55
N TYR A 217 1.86 6.22 -15.02
CA TYR A 217 0.61 6.02 -14.27
C TYR A 217 0.59 6.79 -12.96
N ALA A 218 1.69 6.77 -12.19
CA ALA A 218 1.84 7.57 -10.98
C ALA A 218 1.74 9.07 -11.27
N GLN A 219 2.34 9.54 -12.38
CA GLN A 219 2.18 10.93 -12.82
C GLN A 219 0.72 11.25 -13.14
N ARG A 220 0.01 10.37 -13.86
CA ARG A 220 -1.41 10.55 -14.19
C ARG A 220 -2.28 10.64 -12.94
N ILE A 221 -2.01 9.81 -11.92
CA ILE A 221 -2.68 9.89 -10.62
C ILE A 221 -2.45 11.27 -10.01
N THR A 222 -1.20 11.75 -9.95
CA THR A 222 -0.91 13.06 -9.34
C THR A 222 -1.44 14.24 -10.15
N ASP A 223 -1.48 14.15 -11.48
CA ASP A 223 -2.08 15.19 -12.33
C ASP A 223 -3.59 15.32 -12.11
N ASN A 224 -4.23 14.26 -11.58
CA ASN A 224 -5.66 14.19 -11.30
C ASN A 224 -5.92 13.98 -9.80
N LEU A 225 -5.00 14.39 -8.91
CA LEU A 225 -5.02 13.98 -7.51
C LEU A 225 -6.31 14.38 -6.78
N GLU A 226 -6.79 15.61 -7.02
CA GLU A 226 -8.05 16.10 -6.44
C GLU A 226 -9.24 15.18 -6.79
N LYS A 227 -9.35 14.82 -8.07
CA LYS A 227 -10.38 13.89 -8.55
C LYS A 227 -10.21 12.52 -7.89
N VAL A 228 -8.99 11.96 -7.90
CA VAL A 228 -8.72 10.66 -7.26
C VAL A 228 -9.06 10.67 -5.77
N CYS A 229 -8.75 11.74 -5.03
CA CYS A 229 -9.14 11.87 -3.63
C CYS A 229 -10.66 12.00 -3.45
N SER A 230 -11.37 12.66 -4.36
CA SER A 230 -12.83 12.73 -4.30
C SER A 230 -13.52 11.39 -4.59
N GLU A 231 -12.85 10.54 -5.38
CA GLU A 231 -13.39 9.28 -5.91
C GLU A 231 -12.93 8.03 -5.14
N CYS A 232 -11.84 8.12 -4.39
CA CYS A 232 -11.25 6.99 -3.65
C CYS A 232 -10.94 7.41 -2.21
N GLU A 233 -11.65 6.79 -1.27
CA GLU A 233 -11.52 7.07 0.17
C GLU A 233 -10.09 6.85 0.68
N GLU A 234 -9.42 5.78 0.24
CA GLU A 234 -8.06 5.46 0.67
C GLU A 234 -7.03 6.47 0.14
N ALA A 235 -7.22 6.94 -1.11
CA ALA A 235 -6.38 7.99 -1.69
C ALA A 235 -6.57 9.33 -0.95
N ASN A 236 -7.81 9.66 -0.58
CA ASN A 236 -8.09 10.84 0.25
C ASN A 236 -7.39 10.74 1.62
N LYS A 237 -7.49 9.59 2.29
CA LYS A 237 -6.88 9.37 3.60
C LYS A 237 -5.37 9.56 3.57
N ILE A 238 -4.66 9.01 2.58
CA ILE A 238 -3.20 9.15 2.51
C ILE A 238 -2.78 10.59 2.17
N CYS A 239 -3.54 11.28 1.32
CA CYS A 239 -3.26 12.68 1.00
C CYS A 239 -3.47 13.58 2.23
N ASN A 240 -4.52 13.33 3.01
CA ASN A 240 -4.75 14.04 4.27
C ASN A 240 -3.68 13.73 5.31
N PHE A 241 -3.24 12.48 5.44
CA PHE A 241 -2.13 12.09 6.30
C PHE A 241 -0.86 12.89 5.98
N PHE A 242 -0.51 13.03 4.70
CA PHE A 242 0.64 13.82 4.28
C PHE A 242 0.46 15.34 4.45
N SER A 243 -0.77 15.84 4.53
CA SER A 243 -1.07 17.28 4.56
C SER A 243 -1.31 17.84 5.98
N LEU A 244 -1.72 16.98 6.93
CA LEU A 244 -2.18 17.40 8.26
C LEU A 244 -1.16 17.16 9.37
N ASP A 245 -0.35 16.11 9.25
CA ASP A 245 0.84 15.94 10.09
C ASP A 245 1.92 16.90 9.60
#